data_AF-A0AAI8X669-F1
#
_entry.id   AF-A0AAI8X669-F1
#
_cell.length_a   1.000
_cell.length_b   1.000
_cell.length_c   1.000
_cell.angle_alpha   90.00
_cell.angle_beta   90.00
_cell.angle_gamma   90.00
#
_symmetry.space_group_name_H-M   'P 1'
#
loop_
_entity.id
_entity.type
_entity.pdbx_description
1 polymer ?
#
loop_
_entity_poly.entity_id
_entity_poly.type
_entity_poly.pdbx_seq_one_letter_code
_entity_poly.pdbx_strand_id
1 'polypeptide(L)'
;MNWEARWDGETYSPEASSFAGDLNEIIEQIAISERPARYHDNEDSLAERVIAELHWPIQKKGGLWEGADYQSILEQGAFGDLGQRTLATAAAGRVHMALDFGQTHFDEMDDGHMAMLAGLMTIMIYHRYCDGSSVMLPEADDASC
;
A
#
# COMPACT_ATOMS: atom_id res chain seq x y z
N MET A 1 8.28 -2.15 19.41
CA MET A 1 7.85 -2.37 18.00
C MET A 1 8.02 -3.83 17.66
N ASN A 2 6.90 -4.53 17.47
CA ASN A 2 6.85 -5.97 17.18
C ASN A 2 6.60 -6.16 15.69
N TRP A 3 7.45 -6.97 15.05
CA TRP A 3 7.40 -7.26 13.60
C TRP A 3 6.87 -8.66 13.30
N GLU A 4 6.46 -9.43 14.31
CA GLU A 4 5.78 -10.70 14.08
C GLU A 4 4.35 -10.46 13.59
N ALA A 5 4.03 -11.08 12.47
CA ALA A 5 2.67 -11.16 11.94
C ALA A 5 2.22 -12.61 12.04
N ARG A 6 1.37 -12.91 13.02
CA ARG A 6 0.83 -14.25 13.23
C ARG A 6 -0.49 -14.41 12.50
N TRP A 7 -0.56 -15.35 11.57
CA TRP A 7 -1.81 -15.72 10.91
C TRP A 7 -2.64 -16.66 11.79
N ASP A 8 -3.93 -16.37 11.99
CA ASP A 8 -4.84 -17.21 12.79
C ASP A 8 -5.71 -18.16 11.95
N GLY A 9 -5.63 -18.08 10.63
CA GLY A 9 -6.46 -18.83 9.68
C GLY A 9 -7.36 -17.94 8.83
N GLU A 10 -7.66 -16.72 9.29
CA GLU A 10 -8.54 -15.76 8.61
C GLU A 10 -7.91 -14.37 8.51
N THR A 11 -7.19 -13.94 9.54
CA THR A 11 -6.52 -12.62 9.59
C THR A 11 -5.17 -12.69 10.30
N TYR A 12 -4.39 -11.61 10.22
CA TYR A 12 -3.22 -11.44 11.09
C TYR A 12 -3.69 -11.00 12.48
N SER A 13 -3.30 -11.74 13.52
CA SER A 13 -3.62 -11.41 14.91
C SER A 13 -3.02 -10.05 15.30
N PRO A 14 -3.84 -9.04 15.68
CA PRO A 14 -3.32 -7.76 16.13
C PRO A 14 -2.57 -7.90 17.46
N GLU A 15 -1.34 -7.38 17.50
CA GLU A 15 -0.49 -7.37 18.69
C GLU A 15 -0.11 -5.94 19.06
N ALA A 16 0.27 -5.73 20.33
CA ALA A 16 0.73 -4.43 20.80
C ALA A 16 1.97 -3.95 20.01
N SER A 17 1.95 -2.69 19.57
CA SER A 17 2.98 -2.08 18.74
C SER A 17 3.32 -2.86 17.46
N SER A 18 2.30 -3.44 16.83
CA SER A 18 2.38 -4.11 15.52
C SER A 18 1.35 -3.51 14.55
N PHE A 19 1.72 -3.46 13.27
CA PHE A 19 0.84 -3.04 12.17
C PHE A 19 -0.06 -4.17 11.64
N ALA A 20 -0.17 -5.31 12.33
CA ALA A 20 -1.02 -6.43 11.91
C ALA A 20 -2.49 -6.03 11.72
N GLY A 21 -3.03 -5.16 12.58
CA GLY A 21 -4.39 -4.60 12.41
C GLY A 21 -4.53 -3.74 11.16
N ASP A 22 -3.57 -2.84 10.92
CA ASP A 22 -3.55 -2.02 9.70
C ASP A 22 -3.42 -2.86 8.44
N LEU A 23 -2.60 -3.91 8.47
CA LEU A 23 -2.42 -4.85 7.38
C LEU A 23 -3.74 -5.54 7.01
N ASN A 24 -4.52 -6.01 7.98
CA ASN A 24 -5.83 -6.61 7.73
C ASN A 24 -6.80 -5.65 7.04
N GLU A 25 -6.91 -4.44 7.56
CA GLU A 25 -7.79 -3.40 7.00
C GLU A 25 -7.37 -3.01 5.57
N ILE A 26 -6.06 -2.99 5.28
CA ILE A 26 -5.54 -2.75 3.94
C ILE A 26 -5.87 -3.91 3.00
N ILE A 27 -5.72 -5.16 3.45
CA ILE A 27 -6.06 -6.35 2.65
C ILE A 27 -7.55 -6.31 2.29
N GLU A 28 -8.42 -6.05 3.25
CA GLU A 28 -9.87 -5.92 3.01
C GLU A 28 -10.17 -4.78 2.03
N GLN A 29 -9.55 -3.62 2.24
CA GLN A 29 -9.72 -2.46 1.36
C GLN A 29 -9.30 -2.77 -0.09
N ILE A 30 -8.21 -3.50 -0.29
CA ILE A 30 -7.77 -3.96 -1.62
C ILE A 30 -8.77 -4.96 -2.19
N ALA A 31 -9.25 -5.91 -1.39
CA ALA A 31 -10.17 -6.97 -1.82
C ALA A 31 -11.53 -6.42 -2.30
N ILE A 32 -12.03 -5.35 -1.67
CA ILE A 32 -13.29 -4.70 -2.07
C ILE A 32 -13.12 -3.64 -3.17
N SER A 33 -11.88 -3.28 -3.52
CA SER A 33 -11.62 -2.25 -4.52
C SER A 33 -11.98 -2.74 -5.93
N GLU A 34 -12.52 -1.85 -6.76
CA GLU A 34 -12.85 -2.19 -8.14
C GLU A 34 -11.57 -2.55 -8.91
N ARG A 35 -11.66 -3.61 -9.72
CA ARG A 35 -10.59 -3.99 -10.65
C ARG A 35 -10.41 -2.86 -11.67
N PRO A 36 -9.27 -2.15 -11.71
CA PRO A 36 -9.04 -1.14 -12.73
C PRO A 36 -8.85 -1.81 -14.09
N ALA A 37 -9.35 -1.16 -15.15
CA ALA A 37 -9.04 -1.58 -16.53
C ALA A 37 -7.52 -1.53 -16.80
N ARG A 38 -6.83 -0.55 -16.19
CA ARG A 38 -5.38 -0.40 -16.25
C ARG A 38 -4.85 0.24 -14.96
N TYR A 39 -4.25 -0.57 -14.10
CA TYR A 39 -3.80 -0.13 -12.77
C TYR A 39 -2.71 0.95 -12.80
N HIS A 40 -1.94 1.05 -13.88
CA HIS A 40 -0.96 2.13 -14.06
C HIS A 40 -1.61 3.52 -14.14
N ASP A 41 -2.88 3.63 -14.53
CA ASP A 41 -3.54 4.93 -14.60
C ASP A 41 -3.75 5.52 -13.18
N ASN A 42 -3.97 4.66 -12.18
CA ASN A 42 -4.02 5.05 -10.78
C ASN A 42 -2.65 5.51 -10.27
N GLU A 43 -1.59 4.77 -10.58
CA GLU A 43 -0.22 5.14 -10.21
C GLU A 43 0.22 6.45 -10.90
N ASP A 44 -0.13 6.62 -12.18
CA ASP A 44 0.11 7.85 -12.94
C ASP A 44 -0.57 9.06 -12.31
N SER A 45 -1.81 8.90 -11.85
CA SER A 45 -2.54 9.99 -11.19
C SER A 45 -1.85 10.47 -9.90
N LEU A 46 -1.15 9.57 -9.19
CA LEU A 46 -0.36 9.93 -8.00
C LEU A 46 0.90 10.69 -8.40
N ALA A 47 1.61 10.23 -9.44
CA ALA A 47 2.78 10.94 -9.97
C ALA A 47 2.44 12.33 -10.52
N GLU A 48 1.30 12.48 -11.19
CA GLU A 48 0.79 13.76 -11.68
C GLU A 48 0.51 14.74 -10.53
N ARG A 49 0.00 14.26 -9.38
CA ARG A 49 -0.15 15.10 -8.18
C ARG A 49 1.18 15.58 -7.64
N VAL A 50 2.20 14.72 -7.60
CA VAL A 50 3.55 15.13 -7.19
C VAL A 50 4.08 16.28 -8.07
N ILE A 51 3.83 16.23 -9.37
CA ILE A 51 4.18 17.33 -10.27
C ILE A 51 3.37 18.58 -9.94
N ALA A 52 2.04 18.46 -9.82
CA ALA A 52 1.14 19.59 -9.67
C ALA A 52 1.27 20.31 -8.32
N GLU A 53 1.52 19.56 -7.24
CA GLU A 53 1.49 20.07 -5.87
C GLU A 53 2.90 20.29 -5.31
N LEU A 54 3.80 19.32 -5.53
CA LEU A 54 5.15 19.34 -4.97
C LEU A 54 6.20 19.85 -5.96
N HIS A 55 5.84 20.02 -7.23
CA HIS A 55 6.70 20.53 -8.30
C HIS A 55 8.00 19.74 -8.46
N TRP A 56 7.97 18.42 -8.19
CA TRP A 56 9.16 17.60 -8.38
C TRP A 56 9.53 17.52 -9.87
N PRO A 57 10.82 17.49 -10.21
CA PRO A 57 11.30 17.43 -11.59
C PRO A 57 11.24 16.00 -12.16
N ILE A 58 10.07 15.35 -12.06
CA ILE A 58 9.81 14.01 -12.59
C ILE A 58 9.11 14.07 -13.94
N GLN A 59 9.28 13.02 -14.75
CA GLN A 59 8.63 12.93 -16.06
C GLN A 59 8.46 11.47 -16.47
N LYS A 60 7.44 11.21 -17.30
CA LYS A 60 7.21 9.87 -17.85
C LYS A 60 7.92 9.68 -19.18
N LYS A 61 8.85 8.72 -19.27
CA LYS A 61 9.55 8.32 -20.51
C LYS A 61 9.41 6.83 -20.75
N GLY A 62 8.96 6.45 -21.95
CA GLY A 62 8.82 5.04 -22.32
C GLY A 62 7.89 4.22 -21.42
N GLY A 63 6.94 4.87 -20.73
CA GLY A 63 6.04 4.21 -19.78
C GLY A 63 6.54 4.20 -18.33
N LEU A 64 7.76 4.66 -18.06
CA LEU A 64 8.37 4.70 -16.73
C LEU A 64 8.48 6.15 -16.23
N TRP A 65 8.30 6.34 -14.93
CA TRP A 65 8.56 7.62 -14.28
C TRP A 65 10.05 7.75 -13.94
N GLU A 66 10.67 8.83 -14.40
CA GLU A 66 12.07 9.17 -14.16
C GLU A 66 12.19 10.44 -13.32
N GLY A 67 13.32 10.58 -12.61
CA GLY A 67 13.67 11.77 -11.82
C GLY A 67 13.64 11.56 -10.31
N ALA A 68 12.95 10.52 -9.83
CA ALA A 68 12.96 10.08 -8.44
C ALA A 68 12.68 8.56 -8.37
N ASP A 69 12.90 7.98 -7.20
CA ASP A 69 12.47 6.60 -6.91
C ASP A 69 10.94 6.48 -7.03
N TYR A 70 10.47 5.38 -7.62
CA TYR A 70 9.05 5.24 -7.95
C TYR A 70 8.17 5.11 -6.71
N GLN A 71 8.61 4.38 -5.69
CA GLN A 71 7.86 4.27 -4.44
C GLN A 71 7.77 5.62 -3.74
N SER A 72 8.85 6.40 -3.75
CA SER A 72 8.85 7.77 -3.22
C SER A 72 7.87 8.68 -3.97
N ILE A 73 7.74 8.55 -5.30
CA ILE A 73 6.74 9.29 -6.08
C ILE A 73 5.32 8.91 -5.64
N LEU A 74 5.03 7.61 -5.52
CA LEU A 74 3.69 7.14 -5.14
C LEU A 74 3.33 7.52 -3.71
N GLU A 75 4.27 7.41 -2.78
CA GLU A 75 4.11 7.84 -1.38
C GLU A 75 3.73 9.32 -1.33
N GLN A 76 4.55 10.17 -1.93
CA GLN A 76 4.34 11.61 -1.84
C GLN A 76 3.05 12.05 -2.55
N GLY A 77 2.69 11.42 -3.67
CA GLY A 77 1.44 11.70 -4.39
C GLY A 77 0.18 11.24 -3.65
N ALA A 78 0.31 10.31 -2.71
CA ALA A 78 -0.81 9.72 -1.99
C ALA A 78 -1.18 10.46 -0.69
N PHE A 79 -0.45 11.50 -0.26
CA PHE A 79 -0.88 12.31 0.90
C PHE A 79 -2.22 13.02 0.66
N GLY A 80 -2.56 13.30 -0.60
CA GLY A 80 -3.89 13.79 -1.01
C GLY A 80 -4.90 12.69 -1.38
N ASP A 81 -4.54 11.40 -1.24
CA ASP A 81 -5.41 10.28 -1.58
C ASP A 81 -6.40 9.96 -0.46
N LEU A 82 -7.55 10.64 -0.48
CA LEU A 82 -8.59 10.49 0.52
C LEU A 82 -9.06 9.04 0.67
N GLY A 83 -8.78 8.48 1.84
CA GLY A 83 -9.08 7.09 2.18
C GLY A 83 -8.23 6.08 1.40
N GLN A 84 -7.09 6.49 0.83
CA GLN A 84 -6.15 5.62 0.13
C GLN A 84 -6.77 4.87 -1.06
N ARG A 85 -7.81 5.43 -1.68
CA ARG A 85 -8.59 4.75 -2.72
C ARG A 85 -7.78 4.55 -3.98
N THR A 86 -7.00 5.54 -4.40
CA THR A 86 -6.16 5.41 -5.58
C THR A 86 -5.09 4.33 -5.37
N LEU A 87 -4.45 4.30 -4.20
CA LEU A 87 -3.48 3.26 -3.84
C LEU A 87 -4.13 1.87 -3.81
N ALA A 88 -5.29 1.72 -3.16
CA ALA A 88 -5.99 0.46 -3.05
C ALA A 88 -6.42 -0.10 -4.41
N THR A 89 -6.92 0.76 -5.31
CA THR A 89 -7.24 0.36 -6.69
C THR A 89 -6.00 -0.05 -7.49
N ALA A 90 -4.87 0.67 -7.34
CA ALA A 90 -3.61 0.29 -7.98
C ALA A 90 -3.14 -1.10 -7.50
N ALA A 91 -3.22 -1.36 -6.20
CA ALA A 91 -2.88 -2.65 -5.59
C ALA A 91 -3.84 -3.76 -6.06
N ALA A 92 -5.15 -3.50 -6.10
CA ALA A 92 -6.16 -4.46 -6.56
C ALA A 92 -5.90 -4.90 -8.01
N GLY A 93 -5.49 -3.99 -8.89
CA GLY A 93 -5.11 -4.35 -10.25
C GLY A 93 -3.92 -5.32 -10.33
N ARG A 94 -2.96 -5.25 -9.40
CA ARG A 94 -1.83 -6.19 -9.31
C ARG A 94 -2.27 -7.56 -8.80
N VAL A 95 -3.15 -7.59 -7.79
CA VAL A 95 -3.76 -8.83 -7.29
C VAL A 95 -4.55 -9.52 -8.40
N HIS A 96 -5.40 -8.78 -9.11
CA HIS A 96 -6.16 -9.34 -10.24
C HIS A 96 -5.27 -9.84 -11.37
N MET A 97 -4.16 -9.16 -11.67
CA MET A 97 -3.20 -9.64 -12.66
C MET A 97 -2.59 -10.99 -12.23
N ALA A 98 -2.15 -11.11 -10.97
CA ALA A 98 -1.64 -12.37 -10.44
C ALA A 98 -2.68 -13.50 -10.53
N LEU A 99 -3.92 -13.22 -10.14
CA LEU A 99 -5.03 -14.16 -10.22
C LEU A 99 -5.32 -14.60 -11.67
N ASP A 100 -5.26 -13.69 -12.65
CA ASP A 100 -5.43 -14.02 -14.07
C ASP A 100 -4.34 -15.00 -14.57
N PHE A 101 -3.14 -14.95 -13.96
CA PHE A 101 -2.04 -15.89 -14.23
C PHE A 101 -2.07 -17.14 -13.33
N GLY A 102 -3.10 -17.30 -12.49
CA GLY A 102 -3.23 -18.45 -11.58
C GLY A 102 -2.28 -18.40 -10.38
N GLN A 103 -1.67 -17.25 -10.09
CA GLN A 103 -0.86 -17.01 -8.91
C GLN A 103 -1.81 -16.61 -7.77
N THR A 104 -2.01 -17.52 -6.82
CA THR A 104 -3.00 -17.37 -5.74
C THR A 104 -2.37 -17.00 -4.41
N HIS A 105 -1.04 -17.11 -4.29
CA HIS A 105 -0.27 -16.68 -3.13
C HIS A 105 0.65 -15.51 -3.49
N PHE A 106 0.93 -14.67 -2.49
CA PHE A 106 1.75 -13.47 -2.66
C PHE A 106 3.17 -13.79 -3.16
N ASP A 107 3.74 -14.90 -2.70
CA ASP A 107 5.08 -15.40 -3.06
C ASP A 107 5.12 -16.13 -4.41
N GLU A 108 3.97 -16.36 -5.06
CA GLU A 108 3.88 -16.89 -6.42
C GLU A 108 3.90 -15.78 -7.49
N MET A 109 3.73 -14.52 -7.08
CA MET A 109 3.67 -13.37 -7.98
C MET A 109 5.01 -13.13 -8.68
N ASP A 110 4.98 -12.54 -9.88
CA ASP A 110 6.20 -12.02 -10.52
C ASP A 110 6.89 -10.97 -9.62
N ASP A 111 8.23 -11.00 -9.55
CA ASP A 111 9.03 -10.17 -8.64
C ASP A 111 8.67 -8.67 -8.73
N GLY A 112 8.42 -8.15 -9.93
CA GLY A 112 8.06 -6.75 -10.13
C GLY A 112 6.66 -6.42 -9.60
N HIS A 113 5.71 -7.34 -9.80
CA HIS A 113 4.35 -7.19 -9.26
C HIS A 113 4.31 -7.35 -7.74
N MET A 114 5.04 -8.33 -7.21
CA MET A 114 5.17 -8.62 -5.78
C MET A 114 5.79 -7.42 -5.04
N ALA A 115 6.94 -6.93 -5.51
CA ALA A 115 7.65 -5.82 -4.90
C ALA A 115 6.82 -4.53 -4.88
N MET A 116 6.09 -4.27 -5.97
CA MET A 116 5.21 -3.12 -6.04
C MET A 116 3.97 -3.26 -5.15
N LEU A 117 3.36 -4.45 -5.07
CA LEU A 117 2.23 -4.68 -4.17
C LEU A 117 2.65 -4.45 -2.71
N ALA A 118 3.80 -5.00 -2.29
CA ALA A 118 4.38 -4.73 -0.97
C ALA A 118 4.66 -3.24 -0.75
N GLY A 119 5.20 -2.55 -1.75
CA GLY A 119 5.46 -1.11 -1.69
C GLY A 119 4.18 -0.29 -1.47
N LEU A 120 3.14 -0.55 -2.24
CA LEU A 120 1.84 0.11 -2.10
C LEU A 120 1.24 -0.13 -0.72
N MET A 121 1.24 -1.37 -0.22
CA MET A 121 0.74 -1.69 1.12
C MET A 121 1.55 -1.00 2.21
N THR A 122 2.87 -0.91 2.06
CA THR A 122 3.75 -0.20 3.01
C THR A 122 3.45 1.29 3.04
N ILE A 123 3.25 1.93 1.89
CA ILE A 123 2.82 3.33 1.79
C ILE A 123 1.48 3.52 2.49
N MET A 124 0.53 2.60 2.29
CA MET A 124 -0.77 2.66 2.95
C MET A 124 -0.64 2.57 4.48
N ILE A 125 0.20 1.68 5.01
CA ILE A 125 0.48 1.59 6.46
C ILE A 125 1.10 2.91 6.95
N TYR A 126 2.12 3.41 6.25
CA TYR A 126 2.83 4.63 6.63
C TYR A 126 1.89 5.84 6.69
N HIS A 127 1.02 6.01 5.70
CA HIS A 127 0.08 7.13 5.65
C HIS A 127 -0.93 7.07 6.80
N ARG A 128 -1.46 5.88 7.10
CA ARG A 128 -2.37 5.68 8.25
C ARG A 128 -1.70 6.01 9.57
N TYR A 129 -0.43 5.66 9.70
CA TYR A 129 0.36 6.03 10.88
C TYR A 129 0.55 7.55 10.98
N CYS A 130 0.86 8.22 9.87
CA CYS A 130 1.09 9.66 9.83
C CYS A 130 -0.17 10.51 10.04
N ASP A 131 -1.32 10.09 9.52
CA ASP A 131 -2.58 10.83 9.64
C ASP A 131 -3.40 10.47 10.90
N GLY A 132 -2.91 9.50 11.69
CA GLY A 132 -3.54 9.06 12.93
C GLY A 132 -4.72 8.12 12.74
N SER A 133 -4.98 7.63 11.52
CA SER A 133 -6.01 6.62 11.26
C SER A 133 -5.54 5.17 11.50
N SER A 134 -4.27 4.97 11.82
CA SER A 134 -3.72 3.66 12.18
C SER A 134 -4.46 3.02 13.34
N VAL A 135 -4.74 1.73 13.20
CA VAL A 135 -5.40 0.90 14.23
C VAL A 135 -4.38 0.13 15.09
N MET A 136 -3.10 0.50 15.03
CA MET A 136 -2.04 -0.09 15.85
C MET A 136 -2.38 0.03 17.34
N LEU A 137 -2.35 -1.11 18.04
CA LEU A 137 -2.54 -1.14 19.48
C LEU A 137 -1.31 -0.54 20.18
N PRO A 138 -1.46 0.36 21.16
CA PRO A 138 -0.33 0.86 21.93
C PRO A 138 0.33 -0.29 22.71
N GLU A 139 1.60 -0.14 23.10
CA GLU A 139 2.14 -0.99 24.17
C GLU A 139 1.24 -0.83 25.39
N ALA A 140 0.91 -1.93 26.06
CA ALA A 140 0.31 -1.82 27.37
C ALA A 140 1.30 -1.02 28.21
N ASP A 141 0.90 0.16 28.70
CA ASP A 141 1.68 0.82 29.74
C ASP A 141 1.93 -0.25 30.80
N ASP A 142 3.21 -0.49 31.13
CA ASP A 142 3.57 -1.15 32.37
C ASP A 142 3.03 -0.24 33.49
N ALA A 143 1.73 -0.37 33.78
CA ALA A 143 1.07 0.15 34.96
C ALA A 143 1.67 -0.63 36.13
N SER A 144 2.89 -0.25 36.46
CA SER A 144 3.66 -0.76 37.57
C SER A 144 3.55 0.25 38.70
N CYS A 145 2.86 -0.25 39.75
CA CYS A 145 2.68 0.25 41.11
C CYS A 145 1.44 1.09 41.41
#